data_AF-A0A835I3N7-F1
#
_entry.id   AF-A0A835I3N7-F1
#
_cell.length_a   1.000
_cell.length_b   1.000
_cell.length_c   1.000
_cell.angle_alpha   90.00
_cell.angle_beta   90.00
_cell.angle_gamma   90.00
#
_symmetry.space_group_name_H-M   'P 1'
#
loop_
_entity.id
_entity.type
_entity.pdbx_description
1 polymer ?
#
loop_
_entity_poly.entity_id
_entity_poly.type
_entity_poly.pdbx_seq_one_letter_code
_entity_poly.pdbx_strand_id
1 'polypeptide(L)'
;MIIAVGGWLGNKTRIRSLVSPTPVSDGVFGEQLTEQLIRYGGIPLLIFSEWWLAKEKFSVIDSFILSSFPGATFHGCNGLSVKYQIPYGEDSSLADIFGHIERNRDQLGIAEYSISQSTLETIFNHFAANQ
;
A
#
# COMPACT_ATOMS: atom_id res chain seq x y z
N MET A 1 -22.95 -11.27 -4.03
CA MET A 1 -23.16 -9.90 -4.56
C MET A 1 -21.84 -9.16 -4.82
N ILE A 2 -20.93 -9.08 -3.84
CA ILE A 2 -19.61 -8.42 -3.99
C ILE A 2 -18.72 -9.05 -5.09
N ILE A 3 -18.79 -10.38 -5.27
CA ILE A 3 -18.10 -11.06 -6.38
C ILE A 3 -18.65 -10.65 -7.75
N ALA A 4 -19.96 -10.37 -7.85
CA ALA A 4 -20.58 -9.89 -9.08
C ALA A 4 -20.17 -8.44 -9.37
N VAL A 5 -20.15 -7.57 -8.35
CA VAL A 5 -19.73 -6.16 -8.46
C VAL A 5 -18.26 -6.04 -8.87
N GLY A 6 -17.34 -6.75 -8.21
CA GLY A 6 -15.93 -6.69 -8.63
C GLY A 6 -15.63 -7.46 -9.92
N GLY A 7 -16.49 -8.42 -10.31
CA GLY A 7 -16.50 -9.01 -11.64
C GLY A 7 -16.91 -8.00 -12.72
N TRP A 8 -17.85 -7.11 -12.40
CA TRP A 8 -18.30 -6.01 -13.25
C TRP A 8 -17.25 -4.89 -13.36
N LEU A 9 -16.51 -4.62 -12.28
CA LEU A 9 -15.38 -3.68 -12.25
C LEU A 9 -14.07 -4.27 -12.84
N GLY A 10 -14.11 -5.45 -13.47
CA GLY A 10 -13.00 -6.01 -14.23
C GLY A 10 -11.81 -6.52 -13.43
N ASN A 11 -11.92 -6.68 -12.11
CA ASN A 11 -10.76 -6.98 -11.26
C ASN A 11 -11.03 -8.10 -10.23
N LYS A 12 -11.02 -9.34 -10.72
CA LYS A 12 -11.34 -10.56 -9.94
C LYS A 12 -10.28 -10.91 -8.89
N THR A 13 -9.03 -10.48 -9.04
CA THR A 13 -7.93 -10.75 -8.10
C THR A 13 -8.08 -9.95 -6.81
N ARG A 14 -8.56 -8.70 -6.87
CA ARG A 14 -8.80 -7.87 -5.66
C ARG A 14 -9.97 -8.36 -4.81
N ILE A 15 -11.03 -8.89 -5.42
CA ILE A 15 -12.11 -9.54 -4.66
C ILE A 15 -11.60 -10.78 -3.93
N ARG A 16 -10.65 -11.51 -4.53
CA ARG A 16 -10.05 -12.67 -3.86
C ARG A 16 -9.32 -12.26 -2.59
N SER A 17 -8.68 -11.10 -2.52
CA SER A 17 -8.03 -10.66 -1.27
C SER A 17 -9.05 -10.34 -0.16
N LEU A 18 -10.21 -9.77 -0.51
CA LEU A 18 -11.34 -9.55 0.42
C LEU A 18 -12.02 -10.84 0.91
N VAL A 19 -11.94 -11.93 0.14
CA VAL A 19 -12.62 -13.20 0.44
C VAL A 19 -11.64 -14.26 0.98
N SER A 20 -10.34 -14.09 0.77
CA SER A 20 -9.31 -14.98 1.31
C SER A 20 -8.92 -14.53 2.73
N PRO A 21 -8.94 -15.42 3.72
CA PRO A 21 -8.54 -15.09 5.10
C PRO A 21 -7.01 -15.02 5.27
N THR A 22 -6.23 -15.17 4.20
CA THR A 22 -4.77 -15.06 4.26
C THR A 22 -4.36 -13.59 4.38
N PRO A 23 -3.54 -13.21 5.37
CA PRO A 23 -3.09 -11.84 5.59
C PRO A 23 -2.06 -11.47 4.51
N VAL A 24 -2.51 -11.25 3.29
CA VAL A 24 -1.64 -10.81 2.20
C VAL A 24 -1.51 -9.30 2.33
N SER A 25 -0.60 -8.84 3.20
CA SER A 25 -0.05 -7.46 3.27
C SER A 25 -1.02 -6.30 3.02
N ASP A 26 -2.33 -6.49 3.24
CA ASP A 26 -3.35 -5.56 2.74
C ASP A 26 -3.58 -4.40 3.70
N GLY A 27 -2.81 -4.37 4.80
CA GLY A 27 -2.87 -3.42 5.89
C GLY A 27 -4.15 -3.52 6.71
N VAL A 28 -4.18 -2.76 7.80
CA VAL A 28 -5.30 -2.68 8.77
C VAL A 28 -6.64 -2.38 8.09
N PHE A 29 -6.62 -1.65 6.98
CA PHE A 29 -7.82 -1.23 6.26
C PHE A 29 -8.51 -2.39 5.51
N GLY A 30 -7.75 -3.36 4.96
CA GLY A 30 -8.34 -4.55 4.33
C GLY A 30 -8.97 -5.50 5.35
N GLU A 31 -8.30 -5.69 6.48
CA GLU A 31 -8.76 -6.57 7.57
C GLU A 31 -10.10 -6.11 8.15
N GLN A 32 -10.27 -4.79 8.33
CA GLN A 32 -11.51 -4.20 8.84
C GLN A 32 -12.72 -4.46 7.92
N LEU A 33 -12.51 -4.45 6.60
CA LEU A 33 -13.58 -4.73 5.63
C LEU A 33 -13.97 -6.19 5.62
N THR A 34 -12.98 -7.08 5.69
CA THR A 34 -13.21 -8.51 5.81
C THR A 34 -13.99 -8.83 7.08
N GLU A 35 -13.66 -8.20 8.21
CA GLU A 35 -14.42 -8.36 9.46
C GLU A 35 -15.86 -7.87 9.31
N GLN A 36 -16.08 -6.69 8.71
CA GLN A 36 -17.44 -6.18 8.48
C GLN A 36 -18.27 -7.11 7.58
N LEU A 37 -17.65 -7.66 6.53
CA LEU A 37 -18.29 -8.61 5.65
C LEU A 37 -18.70 -9.89 6.37
N ILE A 38 -17.81 -10.42 7.22
CA ILE A 38 -18.07 -11.63 8.03
C ILE A 38 -19.17 -11.37 9.06
N ARG A 39 -19.11 -10.23 9.76
CA ARG A 39 -19.99 -9.93 10.89
C ARG A 39 -21.38 -9.48 10.47
N TYR A 40 -21.49 -8.71 9.40
CA TYR A 40 -22.73 -8.06 8.99
C TYR A 40 -23.27 -8.58 7.65
N GLY A 41 -22.57 -9.50 6.98
CA GLY A 41 -22.98 -10.08 5.70
C GLY A 41 -22.85 -9.12 4.50
N GLY A 42 -22.24 -7.96 4.70
CA GLY A 42 -22.07 -6.94 3.67
C GLY A 42 -21.24 -5.75 4.16
N ILE A 43 -20.85 -4.91 3.20
CA ILE A 43 -20.11 -3.67 3.44
C ILE A 43 -20.91 -2.54 2.78
N PRO A 44 -21.13 -1.39 3.45
CA PRO A 44 -21.75 -0.22 2.83
C PRO A 44 -21.04 0.18 1.53
N LEU A 45 -21.81 0.53 0.50
CA LEU A 45 -21.27 0.85 -0.82
C LEU A 45 -20.22 1.98 -0.78
N LEU A 46 -20.43 2.98 0.07
CA LEU A 46 -19.48 4.10 0.25
C LEU A 46 -18.11 3.59 0.69
N ILE A 47 -18.08 2.80 1.76
CA ILE A 47 -16.85 2.25 2.34
C ILE A 47 -16.14 1.35 1.31
N PHE A 48 -16.90 0.49 0.63
CA PHE A 48 -16.35 -0.35 -0.44
C PHE A 48 -15.76 0.50 -1.59
N SER A 49 -16.41 1.58 -1.97
CA SER A 49 -15.98 2.45 -3.06
C SER A 49 -14.71 3.22 -2.70
N GLU A 50 -14.64 3.76 -1.48
CA GLU A 50 -13.43 4.40 -0.95
C GLU A 50 -12.25 3.43 -0.96
N TRP A 51 -12.46 2.20 -0.47
CA TRP A 51 -11.43 1.16 -0.52
C TRP A 51 -11.01 0.80 -1.93
N TRP A 52 -11.98 0.64 -2.83
CA TRP A 52 -11.71 0.29 -4.21
C TRP A 52 -10.83 1.33 -4.89
N LEU A 53 -11.21 2.61 -4.76
CA LEU A 53 -10.46 3.74 -5.32
C LEU A 53 -9.07 3.86 -4.71
N ALA A 54 -8.94 3.66 -3.38
CA ALA A 54 -7.64 3.65 -2.72
C ALA A 54 -6.73 2.54 -3.27
N LYS A 55 -7.23 1.31 -3.43
CA LYS A 55 -6.46 0.19 -3.99
C LYS A 55 -6.07 0.44 -5.45
N GLU A 56 -6.93 1.08 -6.23
CA GLU A 56 -6.58 1.49 -7.59
C GLU A 56 -5.45 2.51 -7.61
N LYS A 57 -5.53 3.53 -6.76
CA LYS A 57 -4.50 4.57 -6.63
C LYS A 57 -3.17 3.99 -6.16
N PHE A 58 -3.19 3.11 -5.15
CA PHE A 58 -2.00 2.42 -4.66
C PHE A 58 -1.34 1.54 -5.71
N SER A 59 -2.11 0.89 -6.57
CA SER A 59 -1.55 0.08 -7.66
C SER A 59 -0.71 0.90 -8.64
N VAL A 60 -1.10 2.16 -8.89
CA VAL A 60 -0.35 3.09 -9.74
C VAL A 60 0.94 3.53 -9.04
N ILE A 61 0.84 3.90 -7.75
CA ILE A 61 2.00 4.28 -6.94
C ILE A 61 2.99 3.12 -6.81
N ASP A 62 2.51 1.91 -6.58
CA ASP A 62 3.32 0.70 -6.46
C ASP A 62 4.11 0.44 -7.73
N SER A 63 3.44 0.50 -8.89
CA SER A 63 4.08 0.35 -10.19
C SER A 63 5.17 1.41 -10.41
N PHE A 64 4.90 2.66 -10.03
CA PHE A 64 5.86 3.75 -10.10
C PHE A 64 7.07 3.52 -9.20
N ILE A 65 6.85 3.15 -7.93
CA ILE A 65 7.95 2.93 -6.97
C ILE A 65 8.84 1.78 -7.41
N LEU A 66 8.25 0.65 -7.80
CA LEU A 66 9.00 -0.54 -8.22
C LEU A 66 9.75 -0.33 -9.54
N SER A 67 9.23 0.51 -10.45
CA SER A 67 9.95 0.88 -11.67
C SER A 67 11.07 1.90 -11.43
N SER A 68 10.89 2.80 -10.46
CA SER A 68 11.81 3.91 -10.20
C SER A 68 12.95 3.52 -9.27
N PHE A 69 12.71 2.58 -8.35
CA PHE A 69 13.64 2.19 -7.32
C PHE A 69 13.78 0.66 -7.30
N PRO A 70 14.67 0.08 -8.13
CA PRO A 70 14.89 -1.36 -8.17
C PRO A 70 15.23 -1.92 -6.78
N GLY A 71 14.52 -2.98 -6.37
CA GLY A 71 14.69 -3.59 -5.06
C GLY A 71 13.90 -2.92 -3.93
N ALA A 72 13.08 -1.91 -4.21
CA ALA A 72 12.13 -1.39 -3.24
C ALA A 72 11.15 -2.48 -2.77
N THR A 73 10.87 -2.50 -1.48
CA THR A 73 9.96 -3.47 -0.86
C THR A 73 8.80 -2.77 -0.17
N PHE A 74 7.59 -3.25 -0.43
CA PHE A 74 6.39 -2.78 0.25
C PHE A 74 6.41 -3.20 1.72
N HIS A 75 6.13 -2.25 2.62
CA HIS A 75 6.17 -2.44 4.07
C HIS A 75 4.79 -2.34 4.74
N GLY A 76 3.73 -2.08 3.97
CA GLY A 76 2.38 -1.97 4.48
C GLY A 76 1.70 -0.67 4.11
N CYS A 77 0.40 -0.61 4.40
CA CYS A 77 -0.41 0.59 4.26
C CYS A 77 -1.20 0.87 5.54
N ASN A 78 -1.36 2.15 5.85
CA ASN A 78 -2.20 2.63 6.94
C ASN A 78 -3.13 3.72 6.40
N GLY A 79 -4.43 3.42 6.30
CA GLY A 79 -5.40 4.30 5.65
C GLY A 79 -5.02 4.59 4.21
N LEU A 80 -4.84 5.88 3.89
CA LEU A 80 -4.44 6.36 2.56
C LEU A 80 -2.92 6.51 2.37
N SER A 81 -2.13 5.99 3.31
CA SER A 81 -0.67 6.04 3.27
C SER A 81 -0.07 4.66 2.99
N VAL A 82 0.90 4.60 2.08
CA VAL A 82 1.69 3.40 1.77
C VAL A 82 3.14 3.62 2.18
N LYS A 83 3.78 2.57 2.71
CA LYS A 83 5.17 2.61 3.14
C LYS A 83 6.00 1.66 2.30
N TYR A 84 7.13 2.16 1.83
CA TYR A 84 8.13 1.40 1.10
C TYR A 84 9.48 1.52 1.80
N GLN A 85 10.27 0.46 1.73
CA GLN A 85 11.69 0.48 2.02
C GLN A 85 12.45 0.45 0.70
N ILE A 86 13.28 1.46 0.47
CA ILE A 86 14.12 1.57 -0.71
C ILE A 86 15.54 1.13 -0.32
N PRO A 87 16.20 0.25 -1.09
CA PRO A 87 17.58 -0.12 -0.82
C PRO A 87 18.50 1.09 -0.98
N TYR A 88 19.42 1.26 -0.03
CA TYR A 88 20.45 2.29 -0.13
C TYR A 88 21.55 1.79 -1.09
N GLY A 89 21.66 2.44 -2.24
CA GLY A 89 22.70 2.16 -3.24
C GLY A 89 23.67 3.34 -3.35
N GLU A 90 24.89 3.08 -3.81
CA GLU A 90 25.90 4.13 -4.06
C GLU A 90 25.44 5.17 -5.09
N ASP A 91 24.50 4.80 -5.96
CA ASP A 91 23.99 5.61 -7.07
C ASP A 91 22.70 6.39 -6.76
N SER A 92 22.22 6.40 -5.51
CA SER A 92 20.93 7.05 -5.18
C SER A 92 20.97 7.75 -3.83
N SER A 93 21.21 9.05 -3.85
CA SER A 93 21.13 9.87 -2.64
C SER A 93 19.67 10.12 -2.24
N LEU A 94 19.45 10.50 -0.97
CA LEU A 94 18.12 10.89 -0.49
C LEU A 94 17.54 12.08 -1.28
N ALA A 95 18.40 12.97 -1.76
CA ALA A 95 18.00 14.09 -2.61
C ALA A 95 17.50 13.62 -3.99
N ASP A 96 18.12 12.59 -4.58
CA ASP A 96 17.68 12.02 -5.86
C ASP A 96 16.31 11.36 -5.73
N ILE A 97 16.11 10.59 -4.65
CA ILE A 97 14.82 9.95 -4.34
C ILE A 97 13.75 11.02 -4.15
N PHE A 98 14.03 12.04 -3.33
CA PHE A 98 13.13 13.16 -3.09
C PHE A 98 12.76 13.86 -4.40
N GLY A 99 13.75 14.26 -5.20
CA GLY A 99 13.53 14.95 -6.46
C GLY A 99 12.82 14.10 -7.51
N HIS A 100 12.96 12.77 -7.46
CA HIS A 100 12.22 11.86 -8.33
C HIS A 100 10.74 11.75 -7.95
N ILE A 101 10.43 11.64 -6.66
CA ILE A 101 9.05 11.61 -6.17
C ILE A 101 8.37 12.96 -6.42
N GLU A 102 9.03 14.08 -6.09
CA GLU A 102 8.45 15.42 -6.22
C GLU A 102 8.02 15.73 -7.66
N ARG A 103 8.86 15.37 -8.65
CA ARG A 103 8.54 15.57 -10.08
C ARG A 103 7.31 14.79 -10.56
N ASN A 104 6.94 13.72 -9.89
CA ASN A 104 5.80 12.86 -10.27
C ASN A 104 4.63 12.99 -9.29
N ARG A 105 4.77 13.77 -8.20
CA ARG A 105 3.82 13.84 -7.08
C ARG A 105 2.41 14.18 -7.54
N ASP A 106 2.26 15.24 -8.33
CA ASP A 106 0.96 15.72 -8.79
C ASP A 106 0.29 14.72 -9.76
N GLN A 107 1.06 14.13 -10.68
CA GLN A 107 0.57 13.09 -11.60
C GLN A 107 0.13 11.84 -10.84
N LEU A 108 0.87 11.46 -9.81
CA LEU A 108 0.55 10.34 -8.94
C LEU A 108 -0.54 10.69 -7.92
N GLY A 109 -0.98 11.94 -7.82
CA GLY A 109 -1.98 12.41 -6.86
C GLY A 109 -1.56 12.16 -5.41
N ILE A 110 -0.28 12.29 -5.10
CA ILE A 110 0.27 12.16 -3.76
C ILE A 110 0.09 13.50 -3.05
N ALA A 111 -0.71 13.54 -1.99
CA ALA A 111 -0.90 14.78 -1.22
C ALA A 111 0.37 15.14 -0.43
N GLU A 112 0.90 14.17 0.32
CA GLU A 112 2.03 14.34 1.22
C GLU A 112 2.89 13.07 1.19
N TYR A 113 4.20 13.23 1.41
CA TYR A 113 5.12 12.12 1.59
C TYR A 113 6.26 12.52 2.54
N SER A 114 6.88 11.50 3.13
CA SER A 114 8.06 11.66 3.98
C SER A 114 9.11 10.62 3.59
N ILE A 115 10.36 11.04 3.50
CA ILE A 115 11.49 10.14 3.27
C ILE A 115 12.38 10.22 4.50
N SER A 116 12.70 9.07 5.08
CA SER A 116 13.55 8.96 6.25
C SER A 116 14.59 7.87 6.04
N GLN A 117 15.83 8.12 6.44
CA GLN A 117 16.83 7.08 6.55
C GLN A 117 16.61 6.30 7.84
N SER A 118 16.69 4.97 7.78
CA SER A 118 16.66 4.13 8.98
C SER A 118 17.85 4.49 9.87
N THR A 119 17.58 4.86 11.13
CA THR A 119 18.63 5.11 12.11
C THR A 119 19.19 3.79 12.64
N LEU A 120 20.41 3.83 13.19
CA LEU A 120 21.02 2.69 13.90
C LEU A 120 20.09 2.17 15.03
N GLU A 121 19.43 3.08 15.73
CA GLU A 121 18.42 2.76 16.75
C GLU A 121 17.22 2.00 16.17
N THR A 122 16.70 2.44 15.01
CA THR A 122 15.59 1.75 14.33
C THR A 122 15.99 0.34 13.90
N ILE A 123 17.22 0.18 13.39
CA ILE A 123 17.78 -1.12 13.02
C ILE A 123 17.88 -2.02 14.27
N PHE A 124 18.38 -1.48 15.38
CA PHE A 124 18.54 -2.22 16.63
C PHE A 124 17.19 -2.66 17.24
N ASN A 125 16.19 -1.78 17.23
CA ASN A 125 14.84 -2.08 17.68
C ASN A 125 14.17 -3.16 16.81
N HIS A 126 14.39 -3.13 15.49
CA HIS A 126 13.92 -4.19 14.60
C HIS A 126 14.57 -5.55 14.91
N PHE A 127 15.87 -5.56 15.23
CA PHE A 127 16.54 -6.78 15.68
C PHE A 127 16.00 -7.28 17.03
N ALA A 128 15.69 -6.38 17.96
CA ALA A 128 15.16 -6.73 19.28
C ALA A 128 13.70 -7.23 19.25
N ALA A 129 12.88 -6.70 18.34
CA ALA A 129 11.47 -7.12 18.19
C ALA A 129 11.31 -8.50 17.52
N ASN A 130 12.36 -9.00 16.85
CA ASN A 130 12.38 -10.29 16.15
C ASN A 130 13.19 -11.37 16.92
N GLN A 131 13.51 -11.16 18.20
CA GLN A 131 14.02 -12.16 19.15
C GLN A 131 12.91 -12.59 20.13
#